data_AF-A0A6V8DVL8-F1
#
_entry.id   AF-A0A6V8DVL8-F1
#
_cell.length_a   1.000
_cell.length_b   1.000
_cell.length_c   1.000
_cell.angle_alpha   90.00
_cell.angle_beta   90.00
_cell.angle_gamma   90.00
#
_symmetry.space_group_name_H-M   'P 1'
#
loop_
_entity.id
_entity.type
_entity.pdbx_description
1 polymer ?
#
loop_
_entity_poly.entity_id
_entity_poly.type
_entity_poly.pdbx_seq_one_letter_code
_entity_poly.pdbx_strand_id
1 'polypeptide(L)'
;MQNKGMVSLAFAAFFLLMGWNGAWFEISALGTYTEGLDRNPSISSEYVIDSDQESFEMNIQNATPLLLYWVEREDVTANVDEQGEGPEAGDSGESRGFECVGSCLDLSRSIVQMTMFALIAAIFLATKRPSRRMKSGLVTMWLIGMIVILTAVPLAIAVDFGIAGADESDDSSSTGGFDSATQQNSVGEDQFAHYRETSGASIGFNGITFHFDSVGYDLGLLEEDERQSVIDSPPSEGEPGHESLIRFHGEMEVGPGEILHWWIMTLIPILLTLTSQSQMVTEEE
;
A
#
# COMPACT_ATOMS: atom_id res chain seq x y z
N MET A 1 -19.76 -41.93 -4.45
CA MET A 1 -18.90 -41.18 -3.50
C MET A 1 -17.62 -40.61 -4.14
N GLN A 2 -16.95 -41.32 -5.05
CA GLN A 2 -15.67 -40.88 -5.66
C GLN A 2 -15.75 -39.58 -6.49
N ASN A 3 -16.88 -39.33 -7.17
CA ASN A 3 -17.04 -38.11 -7.98
C ASN A 3 -17.07 -36.81 -7.16
N LYS A 4 -17.75 -36.76 -6.00
CA LYS A 4 -17.89 -35.50 -5.24
C LYS A 4 -16.56 -35.00 -4.68
N GLY A 5 -15.73 -35.92 -4.15
CA GLY A 5 -14.40 -35.58 -3.64
C GLY A 5 -13.43 -35.16 -4.74
N MET A 6 -13.50 -35.83 -5.91
CA MET A 6 -12.68 -35.46 -7.07
C MET A 6 -13.10 -34.10 -7.65
N VAL A 7 -14.40 -33.80 -7.68
CA VAL A 7 -14.94 -32.50 -8.08
C VAL A 7 -14.50 -31.40 -7.11
N SER A 8 -14.56 -31.64 -5.80
CA SER A 8 -14.07 -30.69 -4.79
C SER A 8 -12.59 -30.37 -4.98
N LEU A 9 -11.76 -31.39 -5.23
CA LEU A 9 -10.33 -31.20 -5.44
C LEU A 9 -10.05 -30.43 -6.73
N ALA A 10 -10.80 -30.71 -7.81
CA ALA A 10 -10.67 -29.98 -9.07
C ALA A 10 -11.03 -28.50 -8.91
N PHE A 11 -12.14 -28.19 -8.24
CA PHE A 11 -12.53 -26.79 -7.99
C PHE A 11 -11.54 -26.07 -7.06
N ALA A 12 -11.06 -26.74 -6.00
CA ALA A 12 -10.06 -26.15 -5.13
C ALA A 12 -8.76 -25.85 -5.89
N ALA A 13 -8.27 -26.80 -6.70
CA ALA A 13 -7.09 -26.58 -7.52
C ALA A 13 -7.30 -25.45 -8.53
N PHE A 14 -8.48 -25.35 -9.14
CA PHE A 14 -8.82 -24.27 -10.07
C PHE A 14 -8.80 -22.90 -9.38
N PHE A 15 -9.50 -22.75 -8.25
CA PHE A 15 -9.54 -21.46 -7.53
C PHE A 15 -8.17 -21.06 -6.99
N LEU A 16 -7.38 -22.01 -6.48
CA LEU A 16 -6.03 -21.73 -6.03
C LEU A 16 -5.10 -21.34 -7.19
N LEU A 17 -5.25 -21.97 -8.36
CA LEU A 17 -4.49 -21.59 -9.55
C LEU A 17 -4.88 -20.18 -10.04
N MET A 18 -6.17 -19.83 -10.00
CA MET A 18 -6.61 -18.46 -10.29
C MET A 18 -6.06 -17.46 -9.28
N GLY A 19 -6.12 -17.78 -7.98
CA GLY A 19 -5.54 -16.93 -6.94
C GLY A 19 -4.03 -16.79 -7.04
N TRP A 20 -3.32 -17.84 -7.47
CA TRP A 20 -1.88 -17.80 -7.73
C TRP A 20 -1.53 -16.84 -8.86
N ASN A 21 -2.23 -16.93 -10.00
CA ASN A 21 -1.94 -16.11 -11.18
C ASN A 21 -2.57 -14.70 -11.14
N GLY A 22 -3.41 -14.41 -10.15
CA GLY A 22 -4.02 -13.09 -9.98
C GLY A 22 -3.11 -12.14 -9.20
N ALA A 23 -3.55 -10.89 -9.07
CA ALA A 23 -2.89 -9.92 -8.19
C ALA A 23 -3.02 -10.34 -6.72
N TRP A 24 -1.92 -10.24 -5.99
CA TRP A 24 -1.87 -10.58 -4.57
C TRP A 24 -2.04 -9.38 -3.68
N PHE A 25 -1.47 -8.26 -4.10
CA PHE A 25 -1.50 -7.00 -3.38
C PHE A 25 -1.42 -5.85 -4.36
N GLU A 26 -2.16 -4.79 -4.06
CA GLU A 26 -2.30 -3.62 -4.91
C GLU A 26 -2.17 -2.36 -4.04
N ILE A 27 -1.40 -1.41 -4.54
CA ILE A 27 -1.30 -0.05 -4.01
C ILE A 27 -1.63 0.89 -5.15
N SER A 28 -2.66 1.72 -4.97
CA SER A 28 -3.03 2.77 -5.91
C SER A 28 -2.96 4.10 -5.20
N ALA A 29 -2.20 5.04 -5.73
CA ALA A 29 -2.07 6.38 -5.18
C ALA A 29 -2.46 7.42 -6.23
N LEU A 30 -3.21 8.44 -5.83
CA LEU A 30 -3.62 9.57 -6.64
C LEU A 30 -3.44 10.86 -5.86
N GLY A 31 -2.48 11.67 -6.27
CA GLY A 31 -2.26 13.03 -5.80
C GLY A 31 -2.78 14.03 -6.83
N THR A 32 -3.46 15.09 -6.40
CA THR A 32 -3.95 16.15 -7.28
C THR A 32 -3.75 17.52 -6.64
N TYR A 33 -3.16 18.44 -7.39
CA TYR A 33 -3.14 19.85 -7.02
C TYR A 33 -4.52 20.44 -7.34
N THR A 34 -5.27 20.81 -6.32
CA THR A 34 -6.69 21.21 -6.44
C THR A 34 -6.87 22.72 -6.48
N GLU A 35 -5.89 23.47 -5.97
CA GLU A 35 -5.83 24.94 -6.01
C GLU A 35 -4.41 25.40 -6.37
N GLY A 36 -4.28 26.61 -6.91
CA GLY A 36 -3.02 27.23 -7.34
C GLY A 36 -2.62 26.90 -8.77
N LEU A 37 -2.49 25.60 -9.09
CA LEU A 37 -2.03 25.18 -10.41
C LEU A 37 -3.18 25.02 -11.42
N ASP A 38 -3.01 25.64 -12.59
CA ASP A 38 -3.96 25.52 -13.68
C ASP A 38 -4.21 24.06 -14.09
N ARG A 39 -5.48 23.74 -14.41
CA ARG A 39 -5.92 22.43 -14.93
C ARG A 39 -5.75 21.25 -13.96
N ASN A 40 -5.51 21.52 -12.68
CA ASN A 40 -5.44 20.53 -11.60
C ASN A 40 -4.55 19.33 -11.97
N PRO A 41 -3.22 19.52 -12.05
CA PRO A 41 -2.32 18.42 -12.37
C PRO A 41 -2.44 17.29 -11.34
N SER A 42 -2.40 16.05 -11.83
CA SER A 42 -2.52 14.85 -11.00
C SER A 42 -1.38 13.89 -11.24
N ILE A 43 -0.88 13.30 -10.17
CA ILE A 43 0.13 12.24 -10.16
C ILE A 43 -0.59 10.97 -9.70
N SER A 44 -0.59 9.94 -10.52
CA SER A 44 -1.12 8.63 -10.14
C SER A 44 -0.02 7.58 -10.21
N SER A 45 0.09 6.73 -9.20
CA SER A 45 0.94 5.55 -9.21
C SER A 45 0.14 4.30 -8.89
N GLU A 46 0.49 3.21 -9.55
CA GLU A 46 -0.09 1.90 -9.35
C GLU A 46 1.04 0.90 -9.16
N TYR A 47 0.99 0.17 -8.06
CA TYR A 47 1.95 -0.87 -7.74
C TYR A 47 1.20 -2.16 -7.47
N VAL A 48 1.48 -3.18 -8.28
CA VAL A 48 0.79 -4.47 -8.23
C VAL A 48 1.82 -5.58 -8.09
N ILE A 49 1.54 -6.51 -7.18
CA ILE A 49 2.37 -7.68 -6.91
C ILE A 49 1.59 -8.93 -7.25
N ASP A 50 2.23 -9.84 -7.99
CA ASP A 50 1.72 -11.17 -8.27
C ASP A 50 2.71 -12.26 -7.81
N SER A 51 2.46 -13.51 -8.21
CA SER A 51 3.27 -14.66 -7.80
C SER A 51 4.71 -14.63 -8.28
N ASP A 52 5.00 -13.89 -9.36
CA ASP A 52 6.25 -14.00 -10.11
C ASP A 52 6.94 -12.65 -10.27
N GLN A 53 6.18 -11.55 -10.34
CA GLN A 53 6.66 -10.22 -10.68
C GLN A 53 6.04 -9.13 -9.79
N GLU A 54 6.69 -7.99 -9.81
CA GLU A 54 6.23 -6.73 -9.25
C GLU A 54 6.15 -5.74 -10.41
N SER A 55 5.06 -4.97 -10.47
CA SER A 55 4.86 -3.96 -11.50
C SER A 55 4.60 -2.62 -10.85
N PHE A 56 5.25 -1.59 -11.38
CA PHE A 56 5.08 -0.19 -10.96
C PHE A 56 4.79 0.64 -12.21
N GLU A 57 3.65 1.32 -12.20
CA GLU A 57 3.27 2.28 -13.22
C GLU A 57 3.07 3.65 -12.56
N MET A 58 3.65 4.69 -13.16
CA MET A 58 3.46 6.07 -12.74
C MET A 58 2.98 6.87 -13.95
N ASN A 59 1.93 7.66 -13.74
CA ASN A 59 1.35 8.51 -14.75
C ASN A 59 1.12 9.92 -14.18
N ILE A 60 1.46 10.94 -14.97
CA ILE A 60 1.25 12.34 -14.63
C ILE A 60 0.28 12.93 -15.64
N GLN A 61 -0.90 13.32 -15.16
CA GLN A 61 -1.95 13.94 -15.95
C GLN A 61 -1.83 15.46 -15.87
N ASN A 62 -2.10 16.15 -16.98
CA ASN A 62 -1.95 17.60 -17.10
C ASN A 62 -0.58 18.09 -16.60
N ALA A 63 0.51 17.41 -16.97
CA ALA A 63 1.83 17.63 -16.38
C ALA A 63 2.44 19.03 -16.63
N THR A 64 2.04 19.76 -17.68
CA THR A 64 2.73 21.00 -18.08
C THR A 64 2.74 22.08 -16.99
N PRO A 65 1.61 22.45 -16.35
CA PRO A 65 1.60 23.42 -15.25
C PRO A 65 2.43 22.96 -14.04
N LEU A 66 2.41 21.65 -13.73
CA LEU A 66 3.21 21.09 -12.63
C LEU A 66 4.72 21.17 -12.90
N LEU A 67 5.15 20.84 -14.11
CA LEU A 67 6.56 20.92 -14.50
C LEU A 67 7.06 22.37 -14.54
N LEU A 68 6.21 23.32 -14.96
CA LEU A 68 6.55 24.74 -14.90
C LEU A 68 6.68 25.22 -13.46
N TYR A 69 5.72 24.87 -12.61
CA TYR A 69 5.76 25.14 -11.18
C TYR A 69 7.08 24.66 -10.54
N TRP A 70 7.49 23.41 -10.77
CA TRP A 70 8.76 22.89 -10.24
C TRP A 70 10.01 23.56 -10.80
N VAL A 71 9.96 24.17 -11.98
CA VAL A 71 11.10 24.85 -12.61
C VAL A 71 11.19 26.32 -12.21
N GLU A 72 10.04 26.97 -12.00
CA GLU A 72 9.93 28.40 -11.69
C GLU A 72 10.06 28.69 -10.20
N ARG A 73 9.76 27.70 -9.35
CA ARG A 73 9.87 27.82 -7.90
C ARG A 73 11.31 28.02 -7.45
N GLU A 74 11.51 29.01 -6.57
CA GLU A 74 12.76 29.18 -5.84
C GLU A 74 12.67 28.54 -4.44
N ASP A 75 13.74 27.86 -4.01
CA ASP A 75 13.82 27.37 -2.63
C ASP A 75 14.07 28.54 -1.69
N VAL A 76 13.13 28.75 -0.77
CA VAL A 76 13.23 29.78 0.25
C VAL A 76 14.07 29.22 1.39
N THR A 77 15.38 29.47 1.33
CA THR A 77 16.24 29.23 2.49
C THR A 77 15.91 30.28 3.55
N ALA A 78 15.35 29.84 4.68
CA ALA A 78 15.56 30.60 5.91
C ALA A 78 17.08 30.72 6.09
N ASN A 79 17.62 31.93 6.26
CA ASN A 79 19.03 32.12 6.57
C ASN A 79 19.38 31.37 7.88
N VAL A 80 19.73 30.11 7.77
CA VAL A 80 20.35 29.33 8.84
C VAL A 80 21.83 29.55 8.65
N ASP A 81 22.41 30.38 9.52
CA ASP A 81 23.86 30.54 9.60
C ASP A 81 24.55 29.16 9.62
N GLU A 82 25.48 28.98 8.69
CA GLU A 82 26.39 27.84 8.63
C GLU A 82 27.17 27.73 9.95
N GLN A 83 26.75 26.84 10.86
CA GLN A 83 27.62 26.28 11.89
C GLN A 83 27.03 25.05 12.56
N GLY A 84 27.59 23.90 12.22
CA GLY A 84 27.36 22.65 12.95
C GLY A 84 27.92 21.46 12.20
N GLU A 85 29.23 21.20 12.37
CA GLU A 85 29.82 19.90 12.05
C GLU A 85 29.00 18.80 12.74
N GLY A 86 28.28 18.00 11.94
CA GLY A 86 27.57 16.83 12.43
C GLY A 86 28.56 15.77 12.92
N PRO A 87 28.28 15.09 14.05
CA PRO A 87 29.17 14.04 14.54
C PRO A 87 29.18 12.85 13.59
N GLU A 88 30.36 12.24 13.43
CA GLU A 88 30.59 11.01 12.68
C GLU A 88 29.54 9.95 13.02
N ALA A 89 28.98 9.33 11.97
CA ALA A 89 28.04 8.22 12.04
C ALA A 89 28.63 7.07 12.87
N GLY A 90 28.19 7.00 14.13
CA GLY A 90 28.41 5.86 15.00
C GLY A 90 27.45 4.74 14.60
N ASP A 91 28.04 3.64 14.12
CA ASP A 91 27.52 2.27 14.04
C ASP A 91 26.18 2.06 14.80
N SER A 92 25.06 2.21 14.08
CA SER A 92 23.73 1.99 14.60
C SER A 92 23.46 0.50 14.69
N GLY A 93 23.40 0.01 15.93
CA GLY A 93 23.24 -1.39 16.27
C GLY A 93 22.03 -2.06 15.62
N GLU A 94 22.21 -3.36 15.37
CA GLU A 94 21.24 -4.33 14.85
C GLU A 94 19.80 -4.05 15.33
N SER A 95 19.00 -3.43 14.47
CA SER A 95 17.55 -3.44 14.55
C SER A 95 17.08 -4.89 14.54
N ARG A 96 16.26 -5.29 15.50
CA ARG A 96 15.56 -6.60 15.52
C ARG A 96 14.46 -6.64 14.45
N GLY A 97 14.83 -6.41 13.20
CA GLY A 97 14.00 -6.65 12.03
C GLY A 97 13.93 -8.16 11.76
N PHE A 98 12.83 -8.60 11.16
CA PHE A 98 12.72 -9.96 10.64
C PHE A 98 13.79 -10.15 9.55
N GLU A 99 14.88 -10.84 9.89
CA GLU A 99 16.01 -11.06 8.99
C GLU A 99 15.64 -12.08 7.90
N CYS A 100 15.25 -11.59 6.73
CA CYS A 100 15.12 -12.41 5.53
C CYS A 100 16.49 -12.59 4.89
N VAL A 101 16.88 -13.83 4.59
CA VAL A 101 18.06 -14.08 3.73
C VAL A 101 17.61 -13.94 2.27
N GLY A 102 17.70 -12.73 1.71
CA GLY A 102 17.23 -12.39 0.36
C GLY A 102 16.06 -11.39 0.37
N SER A 103 15.24 -11.36 -0.68
CA SER A 103 13.98 -10.57 -0.69
C SER A 103 12.95 -11.22 0.24
N CYS A 104 12.36 -10.44 1.15
CA CYS A 104 11.29 -10.94 2.02
C CYS A 104 10.04 -11.32 1.21
N LEU A 105 9.88 -10.73 0.03
CA LEU A 105 8.78 -11.03 -0.87
C LEU A 105 8.91 -12.42 -1.51
N ASP A 106 10.12 -12.87 -1.86
CA ASP A 106 10.36 -14.24 -2.33
C ASP A 106 10.08 -15.31 -1.26
N LEU A 107 10.43 -15.00 -0.01
CA LEU A 107 10.06 -15.84 1.13
C LEU A 107 8.52 -15.90 1.27
N SER A 108 7.84 -14.78 1.11
CA SER A 108 6.37 -14.70 1.18
C SER A 108 5.71 -15.48 0.05
N ARG A 109 6.22 -15.37 -1.19
CA ARG A 109 5.80 -16.22 -2.33
C ARG A 109 5.92 -17.70 -2.00
N SER A 110 7.04 -18.10 -1.43
CA SER A 110 7.28 -19.50 -1.01
C SER A 110 6.30 -19.96 0.07
N ILE A 111 6.04 -19.12 1.09
CA ILE A 111 5.10 -19.43 2.17
C ILE A 111 3.68 -19.56 1.61
N VAL A 112 3.22 -18.61 0.78
CA VAL A 112 1.90 -18.66 0.12
C VAL A 112 1.79 -19.93 -0.71
N GLN A 113 2.78 -20.26 -1.54
CA GLN A 113 2.81 -21.47 -2.34
C GLN A 113 2.65 -22.74 -1.49
N MET A 114 3.41 -22.82 -0.39
CA MET A 114 3.33 -23.95 0.54
C MET A 114 1.96 -24.07 1.21
N THR A 115 1.32 -22.93 1.55
CA THR A 115 -0.04 -22.96 2.12
C THR A 115 -1.08 -23.43 1.11
N MET A 116 -0.98 -23.03 -0.16
CA MET A 116 -1.88 -23.50 -1.23
C MET A 116 -1.75 -25.01 -1.43
N PHE A 117 -0.52 -25.53 -1.53
CA PHE A 117 -0.28 -26.97 -1.65
C PHE A 117 -0.77 -27.74 -0.42
N ALA A 118 -0.54 -27.22 0.78
CA ALA A 118 -1.02 -27.83 2.02
C ALA A 118 -2.56 -27.86 2.09
N LEU A 119 -3.25 -26.84 1.57
CA LEU A 119 -4.72 -26.84 1.48
C LEU A 119 -5.21 -27.93 0.51
N ILE A 120 -4.61 -28.07 -0.67
CA ILE A 120 -4.94 -29.15 -1.62
C ILE A 120 -4.72 -30.52 -0.97
N ALA A 121 -3.58 -30.71 -0.29
CA ALA A 121 -3.27 -31.95 0.42
C ALA A 121 -4.29 -32.23 1.54
N ALA A 122 -4.70 -31.21 2.29
CA ALA A 122 -5.72 -31.33 3.33
C ALA A 122 -7.08 -31.75 2.76
N ILE A 123 -7.51 -31.17 1.63
CA ILE A 123 -8.75 -31.56 0.93
C ILE A 123 -8.66 -33.01 0.43
N PHE A 124 -7.53 -33.39 -0.17
CA PHE A 124 -7.30 -34.76 -0.62
C PHE A 124 -7.38 -35.77 0.53
N LEU A 125 -6.70 -35.48 1.65
CA LEU A 125 -6.68 -36.32 2.83
C LEU A 125 -8.06 -36.40 3.50
N ALA A 126 -8.79 -35.28 3.60
CA ALA A 126 -10.17 -35.22 4.10
C ALA A 126 -11.12 -36.06 3.25
N THR A 127 -10.92 -36.08 1.94
CA THR A 127 -11.69 -36.89 1.00
C THR A 127 -11.41 -38.39 1.18
N LYS A 128 -10.15 -38.78 1.41
CA LYS A 128 -9.75 -40.19 1.56
C LYS A 128 -10.08 -40.76 2.94
N ARG A 129 -9.92 -39.97 4.01
CA ARG A 129 -10.13 -40.39 5.40
C ARG A 129 -11.00 -39.35 6.13
N PRO A 130 -12.34 -39.39 5.94
CA PRO A 130 -13.25 -38.39 6.49
C PRO A 130 -13.45 -38.58 8.00
N SER A 131 -12.50 -38.08 8.80
CA SER A 131 -12.63 -38.01 10.26
C SER A 131 -12.95 -36.58 10.72
N ARG A 132 -13.61 -36.44 11.88
CA ARG A 132 -13.88 -35.10 12.47
C ARG A 132 -12.60 -34.29 12.67
N ARG A 133 -11.49 -34.93 13.04
CA ARG A 133 -10.18 -34.28 13.18
C ARG A 133 -9.65 -33.73 11.87
N MET A 134 -9.79 -34.50 10.78
CA MET A 134 -9.35 -34.07 9.45
C MET A 134 -10.19 -32.91 8.91
N LYS A 135 -11.52 -32.94 9.16
CA LYS A 135 -12.41 -31.82 8.83
C LYS A 135 -12.05 -30.54 9.59
N SER A 136 -11.75 -30.66 10.88
CA SER A 136 -11.25 -29.54 11.68
C SER A 136 -9.93 -29.01 11.14
N GLY A 137 -8.98 -29.91 10.83
CA GLY A 137 -7.67 -29.53 10.28
C GLY A 137 -7.77 -28.81 8.93
N LEU A 138 -8.73 -29.18 8.08
CA LEU A 138 -8.99 -28.49 6.82
C LEU A 138 -9.42 -27.03 7.05
N VAL A 139 -10.37 -26.79 7.96
CA VAL A 139 -10.82 -25.42 8.30
C VAL A 139 -9.68 -24.62 8.93
N THR A 140 -8.90 -25.24 9.82
CA THR A 140 -7.72 -24.61 10.41
C THR A 140 -6.69 -24.24 9.35
N MET A 141 -6.40 -25.12 8.39
CA MET A 141 -5.46 -24.84 7.30
C MET A 141 -5.95 -23.69 6.41
N TRP A 142 -7.25 -23.64 6.13
CA TRP A 142 -7.85 -22.54 5.39
C TRP A 142 -7.71 -21.20 6.12
N LEU A 143 -7.94 -21.17 7.45
CA LEU A 143 -7.73 -19.98 8.27
C LEU A 143 -6.26 -19.55 8.33
N ILE A 144 -5.33 -20.51 8.42
CA ILE A 144 -3.90 -20.22 8.37
C ILE A 144 -3.53 -19.56 7.04
N GLY A 145 -4.01 -20.09 5.91
CA GLY A 145 -3.75 -19.49 4.61
C GLY A 145 -4.37 -18.10 4.46
N MET A 146 -5.57 -17.85 5.00
CA MET A 146 -6.15 -16.50 5.09
C MET A 146 -5.21 -15.53 5.82
N ILE A 147 -4.71 -15.93 6.99
CA ILE A 147 -3.79 -15.10 7.78
C ILE A 147 -2.52 -14.84 6.99
N VAL A 148 -1.93 -15.87 6.39
CA VAL A 148 -0.71 -15.74 5.58
C VAL A 148 -0.90 -14.75 4.43
N ILE A 149 -1.99 -14.84 3.67
CA ILE A 149 -2.26 -13.91 2.56
C ILE A 149 -2.40 -12.47 3.07
N LEU A 150 -3.08 -12.27 4.20
CA LEU A 150 -3.33 -10.94 4.77
C LEU A 150 -2.13 -10.32 5.49
N THR A 151 -1.13 -11.11 5.89
CA THR A 151 0.00 -10.60 6.69
C THR A 151 1.37 -10.80 6.07
N ALA A 152 1.63 -11.94 5.42
CA ALA A 152 2.97 -12.24 4.89
C ALA A 152 3.32 -11.30 3.74
N VAL A 153 2.40 -11.12 2.77
CA VAL A 153 2.63 -10.25 1.62
C VAL A 153 2.77 -8.79 2.05
N PRO A 154 1.84 -8.19 2.83
CA PRO A 154 1.97 -6.78 3.23
C PRO A 154 3.19 -6.51 4.12
N LEU A 155 3.57 -7.45 4.99
CA LEU A 155 4.75 -7.30 5.83
C LEU A 155 6.05 -7.37 5.00
N ALA A 156 6.12 -8.28 4.03
CA ALA A 156 7.27 -8.36 3.13
C ALA A 156 7.44 -7.07 2.32
N ILE A 157 6.36 -6.48 1.85
CA ILE A 157 6.36 -5.15 1.21
C ILE A 157 6.91 -4.11 2.19
N ALA A 158 6.37 -4.02 3.40
CA ALA A 158 6.83 -3.02 4.36
C ALA A 158 8.33 -3.14 4.69
N VAL A 159 8.88 -4.36 4.69
CA VAL A 159 10.32 -4.59 4.89
C VAL A 159 11.12 -4.28 3.63
N ASP A 160 10.73 -4.77 2.47
CA ASP A 160 11.47 -4.58 1.21
C ASP A 160 11.46 -3.11 0.74
N PHE A 161 10.40 -2.35 1.06
CA PHE A 161 10.33 -0.89 0.86
C PHE A 161 11.02 -0.08 1.97
N GLY A 162 11.57 -0.73 3.00
CA GLY A 162 12.26 -0.06 4.11
C GLY A 162 11.35 0.66 5.11
N ILE A 163 10.02 0.58 4.96
CA ILE A 163 9.03 1.20 5.86
C ILE A 163 9.13 0.63 7.28
N ALA A 164 9.42 -0.67 7.41
CA ALA A 164 9.50 -1.36 8.70
C ALA A 164 10.85 -1.16 9.45
N GLY A 165 11.79 -0.39 8.87
CA GLY A 165 13.13 -0.19 9.42
C GLY A 165 13.69 1.23 9.27
N ALA A 166 12.94 2.16 8.69
CA ALA A 166 13.30 3.56 8.71
C ALA A 166 13.10 4.12 10.13
N ASP A 167 14.17 4.61 10.74
CA ASP A 167 14.03 5.63 11.77
C ASP A 167 13.19 6.76 11.17
N GLU A 168 12.16 7.22 11.89
CA GLU A 168 11.27 8.31 11.46
C GLU A 168 12.14 9.53 11.07
N SER A 169 12.49 9.66 9.80
CA SER A 169 13.10 10.86 9.27
C SER A 169 11.97 11.88 9.17
N ASP A 170 12.04 12.91 10.00
CA ASP A 170 11.10 14.04 10.13
C ASP A 170 10.96 14.91 8.85
N ASP A 171 11.34 14.41 7.67
CA ASP A 171 11.19 15.12 6.40
C ASP A 171 9.72 15.03 5.94
N SER A 172 8.87 15.87 6.53
CA SER A 172 7.48 16.05 6.12
C SER A 172 7.42 16.73 4.74
N SER A 173 7.11 15.94 3.71
CA SER A 173 6.81 16.46 2.37
C SER A 173 5.43 17.11 2.35
N SER A 174 5.35 18.32 1.80
CA SER A 174 4.09 19.05 1.59
C SER A 174 3.09 18.33 0.68
N THR A 175 3.53 17.29 -0.03
CA THR A 175 2.68 16.45 -0.89
C THR A 175 2.50 15.04 -0.35
N GLY A 176 2.88 14.76 0.91
CA GLY A 176 2.74 13.43 1.50
C GLY A 176 3.65 12.38 0.84
N GLY A 177 4.76 12.82 0.23
CA GLY A 177 5.75 11.96 -0.40
C GLY A 177 5.52 11.67 -1.90
N PHE A 178 4.53 12.29 -2.55
CA PHE A 178 4.32 12.14 -4.00
C PHE A 178 5.43 12.80 -4.85
N ASP A 179 6.20 13.72 -4.27
CA ASP A 179 7.38 14.37 -4.87
C ASP A 179 8.72 13.69 -4.50
N SER A 180 8.70 12.71 -3.60
CA SER A 180 9.89 12.08 -3.00
C SER A 180 10.80 11.34 -3.99
N ALA A 181 10.30 10.97 -5.17
CA ALA A 181 11.08 10.34 -6.25
C ALA A 181 12.25 11.21 -6.73
N THR A 182 12.28 12.49 -6.34
CA THR A 182 13.34 13.42 -6.73
C THR A 182 14.37 13.71 -5.64
N GLN A 183 14.19 13.27 -4.37
CA GLN A 183 15.02 13.39 -3.14
C GLN A 183 15.78 14.72 -2.85
N GLN A 184 16.24 15.44 -3.86
CA GLN A 184 16.73 16.82 -3.83
C GLN A 184 15.65 17.87 -4.08
N ASN A 185 14.42 17.51 -4.51
CA ASN A 185 13.34 18.46 -4.83
C ASN A 185 12.02 18.17 -4.10
N SER A 186 12.01 17.42 -2.99
CA SER A 186 10.80 17.31 -2.17
C SER A 186 10.50 18.68 -1.55
N VAL A 187 9.29 19.16 -1.72
CA VAL A 187 8.91 20.49 -1.22
C VAL A 187 8.57 20.37 0.26
N GLY A 188 9.45 20.90 1.12
CA GLY A 188 9.25 20.92 2.57
C GLY A 188 8.13 21.84 3.02
N GLU A 189 7.59 21.57 4.21
CA GLU A 189 6.56 22.40 4.86
C GLU A 189 7.04 23.84 5.18
N ASP A 190 8.34 24.01 5.41
CA ASP A 190 9.00 25.29 5.74
C ASP A 190 8.97 26.30 4.58
N GLN A 191 8.66 25.80 3.38
CA GLN A 191 8.55 26.60 2.17
C GLN A 191 7.18 27.28 2.00
N PHE A 192 6.25 27.04 2.93
CA PHE A 192 4.88 27.56 2.87
C PHE A 192 4.56 28.48 4.05
N ALA A 193 3.85 29.58 3.78
CA ALA A 193 3.17 30.36 4.81
C ALA A 193 1.76 29.81 5.07
N HIS A 194 1.34 29.84 6.34
CA HIS A 194 0.03 29.36 6.81
C HIS A 194 -0.26 27.90 6.42
N TYR A 195 0.78 27.05 6.38
CA TYR A 195 0.69 25.64 6.03
C TYR A 195 -0.24 24.88 7.00
N ARG A 196 -1.15 24.09 6.43
CA ARG A 196 -2.04 23.19 7.17
C ARG A 196 -2.08 21.87 6.45
N GLU A 197 -1.88 20.82 7.23
CA GLU A 197 -1.99 19.45 6.77
C GLU A 197 -3.07 18.73 7.55
N THR A 198 -3.84 17.90 6.85
CA THR A 198 -4.73 16.92 7.45
C THR A 198 -4.50 15.57 6.80
N SER A 199 -4.29 14.56 7.63
CA SER A 199 -4.16 13.18 7.19
C SER A 199 -5.16 12.29 7.91
N GLY A 200 -5.55 11.20 7.27
CA GLY A 200 -6.51 10.26 7.81
C GLY A 200 -6.39 8.89 7.17
N ALA A 201 -6.93 7.88 7.85
CA ALA A 201 -7.03 6.53 7.32
C ALA A 201 -8.45 6.00 7.53
N SER A 202 -8.96 5.30 6.52
CA SER A 202 -10.23 4.59 6.57
C SER A 202 -10.02 3.13 6.18
N ILE A 203 -10.80 2.23 6.77
CA ILE A 203 -10.74 0.79 6.49
C ILE A 203 -11.97 0.43 5.68
N GLY A 204 -11.75 -0.06 4.47
CA GLY A 204 -12.77 -0.57 3.56
C GLY A 204 -12.73 -2.10 3.46
N PHE A 205 -13.61 -2.65 2.62
CA PHE A 205 -13.57 -4.08 2.28
C PHE A 205 -12.35 -4.43 1.41
N ASN A 206 -11.91 -3.49 0.57
CA ASN A 206 -10.83 -3.66 -0.38
C ASN A 206 -9.45 -3.38 0.23
N GLY A 207 -9.37 -2.82 1.44
CA GLY A 207 -8.09 -2.45 2.04
C GLY A 207 -8.19 -1.27 2.98
N ILE A 208 -7.07 -0.55 3.12
CA ILE A 208 -6.95 0.68 3.88
C ILE A 208 -6.77 1.83 2.88
N THR A 209 -7.58 2.88 3.01
CA THR A 209 -7.45 4.10 2.23
C THR A 209 -6.89 5.20 3.12
N PHE A 210 -5.74 5.73 2.74
CA PHE A 210 -5.12 6.89 3.37
C PHE A 210 -5.51 8.14 2.57
N HIS A 211 -5.84 9.20 3.30
CA HIS A 211 -6.12 10.51 2.73
C HIS A 211 -5.11 11.50 3.29
N PHE A 212 -4.67 12.40 2.43
CA PHE A 212 -3.75 13.48 2.73
C PHE A 212 -4.27 14.75 2.05
N ASP A 213 -4.40 15.84 2.79
CA ASP A 213 -4.77 17.14 2.23
C ASP A 213 -3.88 18.18 2.88
N SER A 214 -3.16 18.93 2.05
CA SER A 214 -2.30 20.03 2.46
C SER A 214 -2.68 21.30 1.74
N VAL A 215 -2.56 22.43 2.44
CA VAL A 215 -2.81 23.76 1.88
C VAL A 215 -1.87 24.77 2.50
N GLY A 216 -1.35 25.69 1.68
CA GLY A 216 -0.48 26.77 2.13
C GLY A 216 -0.15 27.73 1.00
N TYR A 217 0.42 28.88 1.35
CA TYR A 217 0.94 29.84 0.39
C TYR A 217 2.41 29.56 0.13
N ASP A 218 2.73 29.16 -1.09
CA ASP A 218 4.08 28.81 -1.50
C ASP A 218 4.96 30.06 -1.63
N LEU A 219 5.95 30.21 -0.75
CA LEU A 219 6.82 31.38 -0.76
C LEU A 219 7.79 31.40 -1.94
N GLY A 220 8.06 30.24 -2.55
CA GLY A 220 8.93 30.10 -3.71
C GLY A 220 8.31 30.57 -5.03
N LEU A 221 7.00 30.85 -5.03
CA LEU A 221 6.29 31.47 -6.15
C LEU A 221 6.23 33.00 -6.06
N LEU A 222 6.70 33.58 -4.94
CA LEU A 222 6.65 35.00 -4.67
C LEU A 222 8.03 35.62 -4.82
N GLU A 223 8.05 36.87 -5.31
CA GLU A 223 9.22 37.73 -5.26
C GLU A 223 9.62 38.01 -3.79
N GLU A 224 10.91 38.23 -3.52
CA GLU A 224 11.44 38.36 -2.15
C GLU A 224 10.75 39.47 -1.33
N ASP A 225 10.34 40.57 -1.97
CA ASP A 225 9.70 41.72 -1.32
C ASP A 225 8.22 41.46 -0.97
N GLU A 226 7.58 40.48 -1.61
CA GLU A 226 6.18 40.13 -1.38
C GLU A 226 6.01 39.06 -0.28
N ARG A 227 7.02 38.19 -0.09
CA ARG A 227 7.01 37.07 0.86
C ARG A 227 6.61 37.48 2.28
N GLN A 228 7.20 38.56 2.81
CA GLN A 228 6.94 38.98 4.20
C GLN A 228 5.47 39.36 4.43
N SER A 229 4.81 39.94 3.43
CA SER A 229 3.41 40.36 3.59
C SER A 229 2.45 39.16 3.69
N VAL A 230 2.73 38.10 2.93
CA VAL A 230 1.99 36.83 2.96
C VAL A 230 2.28 36.05 4.24
N ILE A 231 3.54 36.05 4.72
CA ILE A 231 3.91 35.46 6.01
C ILE A 231 3.14 36.13 7.15
N ASP A 232 3.09 37.46 7.17
CA ASP A 232 2.45 38.23 8.25
C ASP A 232 0.92 38.04 8.27
N SER A 233 0.28 37.95 7.09
CA SER A 233 -1.15 37.75 6.97
C SER A 233 -1.55 37.05 5.67
N PRO A 234 -2.49 36.08 5.71
CA PRO A 234 -2.92 35.38 4.51
C PRO A 234 -3.70 36.33 3.58
N PRO A 235 -3.31 36.45 2.30
CA PRO A 235 -3.96 37.34 1.33
C PRO A 235 -5.35 36.82 0.91
N SER A 236 -6.28 37.74 0.65
CA SER A 236 -7.61 37.43 0.13
C SER A 236 -7.59 37.25 -1.39
N GLU A 237 -8.60 36.59 -1.94
CA GLU A 237 -8.72 36.40 -3.40
C GLU A 237 -8.67 37.75 -4.14
N GLY A 238 -7.68 37.89 -5.04
CA GLY A 238 -7.43 39.10 -5.81
C GLY A 238 -6.48 40.12 -5.17
N GLU A 239 -5.98 39.86 -3.96
CA GLU A 239 -4.85 40.60 -3.38
C GLU A 239 -3.52 40.02 -3.87
N PRO A 240 -2.44 40.84 -3.96
CA PRO A 240 -1.11 40.36 -4.33
C PRO A 240 -0.65 39.22 -3.41
N GLY A 241 -0.06 38.18 -4.00
CA GLY A 241 0.41 37.01 -3.29
C GLY A 241 -0.65 35.95 -2.99
N HIS A 242 -1.91 36.15 -3.40
CA HIS A 242 -2.94 35.10 -3.30
C HIS A 242 -2.69 33.95 -4.30
N GLU A 243 -2.09 34.26 -5.44
CA GLU A 243 -1.74 33.31 -6.50
C GLU A 243 -0.74 32.23 -6.06
N SER A 244 -0.04 32.42 -4.95
CA SER A 244 0.86 31.41 -4.39
C SER A 244 0.13 30.34 -3.56
N LEU A 245 -1.19 30.45 -3.37
CA LEU A 245 -1.96 29.43 -2.67
C LEU A 245 -1.90 28.10 -3.44
N ILE A 246 -1.32 27.08 -2.82
CA ILE A 246 -1.27 25.72 -3.34
C ILE A 246 -2.06 24.81 -2.40
N ARG A 247 -2.90 23.96 -2.98
CA ARG A 247 -3.57 22.88 -2.27
C ARG A 247 -3.30 21.56 -2.95
N PHE A 248 -2.88 20.56 -2.19
CA PHE A 248 -2.65 19.22 -2.67
C PHE A 248 -3.56 18.23 -1.93
N HIS A 249 -4.25 17.38 -2.69
CA HIS A 249 -5.11 16.31 -2.19
C HIS A 249 -4.58 14.97 -2.69
N GLY A 250 -4.18 14.11 -1.76
CA GLY A 250 -3.67 12.76 -1.98
C GLY A 250 -4.61 11.70 -1.43
N GLU A 251 -4.81 10.64 -2.20
CA GLU A 251 -5.48 9.42 -1.77
C GLU A 251 -4.58 8.22 -2.09
N MET A 252 -4.40 7.30 -1.15
CA MET A 252 -3.65 6.07 -1.34
C MET A 252 -4.47 4.89 -0.83
N GLU A 253 -4.87 3.99 -1.73
CA GLU A 253 -5.52 2.74 -1.41
C GLU A 253 -4.49 1.62 -1.38
N VAL A 254 -4.48 0.85 -0.28
CA VAL A 254 -3.56 -0.26 -0.03
C VAL A 254 -4.38 -1.48 0.35
N GLY A 255 -4.26 -2.57 -0.39
CA GLY A 255 -5.14 -3.70 -0.16
C GLY A 255 -4.73 -5.02 -0.79
N PRO A 256 -5.35 -6.13 -0.34
CA PRO A 256 -5.21 -7.42 -1.00
C PRO A 256 -5.84 -7.39 -2.39
N GLY A 257 -5.13 -7.94 -3.37
CA GLY A 257 -5.63 -8.10 -4.74
C GLY A 257 -6.65 -9.24 -4.87
N GLU A 258 -6.84 -9.69 -6.12
CA GLU A 258 -7.76 -10.78 -6.45
C GLU A 258 -7.51 -12.11 -5.70
N ILE A 259 -6.28 -12.37 -5.23
CA ILE A 259 -5.94 -13.59 -4.48
C ILE A 259 -6.91 -13.86 -3.32
N LEU A 260 -7.34 -12.81 -2.62
CA LEU A 260 -8.23 -12.94 -1.46
C LEU A 260 -9.61 -13.44 -1.89
N HIS A 261 -10.14 -12.91 -3.00
CA HIS A 261 -11.41 -13.31 -3.56
C HIS A 261 -11.38 -14.78 -3.98
N TRP A 262 -10.33 -15.19 -4.68
CA TRP A 262 -10.14 -16.58 -5.11
C TRP A 262 -9.94 -17.53 -3.93
N TRP A 263 -9.22 -17.11 -2.89
CA TRP A 263 -9.06 -17.89 -1.68
C TRP A 263 -10.39 -18.07 -0.94
N ILE A 264 -11.23 -17.05 -0.85
CA ILE A 264 -12.57 -17.16 -0.27
C ILE A 264 -13.44 -18.15 -1.06
N MET A 265 -13.33 -18.16 -2.40
CA MET A 265 -14.07 -19.12 -3.24
C MET A 265 -13.69 -20.58 -2.96
N THR A 266 -12.51 -20.86 -2.39
CA THR A 266 -12.15 -22.22 -1.93
C THR A 266 -13.03 -22.73 -0.78
N LEU A 267 -13.80 -21.87 -0.12
CA LEU A 267 -14.82 -22.31 0.84
C LEU A 267 -15.88 -23.21 0.19
N ILE A 268 -16.19 -23.01 -1.09
CA ILE A 268 -17.18 -23.83 -1.81
C ILE A 268 -16.75 -25.32 -1.82
N PRO A 269 -15.57 -25.70 -2.34
CA PRO A 269 -15.09 -27.07 -2.28
C PRO A 269 -14.89 -27.57 -0.84
N ILE A 270 -14.47 -26.72 0.09
CA ILE A 270 -14.37 -27.10 1.52
C ILE A 270 -15.74 -27.53 2.06
N LEU A 271 -16.79 -26.73 1.85
CA LEU A 271 -18.15 -27.03 2.28
C LEU A 271 -18.70 -28.31 1.63
N LEU A 272 -18.40 -28.55 0.36
CA LEU A 272 -18.74 -29.81 -0.32
C LEU A 272 -18.07 -31.01 0.36
N THR A 273 -16.79 -30.87 0.74
CA THR A 273 -16.05 -31.91 1.46
C THR A 273 -16.61 -32.15 2.86
N LEU A 274 -17.07 -31.09 3.54
CA LEU A 274 -17.66 -31.18 4.88
C LEU A 274 -19.05 -31.85 4.87
N THR A 275 -19.91 -31.50 3.90
CA THR A 275 -21.33 -31.91 3.81
C THR A 275 -21.56 -33.29 3.20
N SER A 276 -20.63 -33.81 2.37
CA SER A 276 -20.78 -35.09 1.66
C SER A 276 -21.04 -36.35 2.53
N GLN A 277 -21.08 -36.25 3.86
CA GLN A 277 -21.41 -37.37 4.75
C GLN A 277 -22.34 -37.03 5.94
N SER A 278 -22.90 -35.82 6.07
CA SER A 278 -23.97 -35.63 7.06
C SER A 278 -25.18 -36.54 6.78
N GLN A 279 -25.35 -36.98 5.53
CA GLN A 279 -26.40 -37.91 5.11
C GLN A 279 -26.19 -39.36 5.60
N MET A 280 -24.95 -39.79 5.91
CA MET A 280 -24.69 -41.19 6.29
C MET A 280 -25.01 -41.52 7.75
N VAL A 281 -25.04 -40.51 8.64
CA VAL A 281 -25.34 -40.73 10.06
C VAL A 281 -26.85 -40.81 10.31
N THR A 282 -27.67 -40.30 9.39
CA THR A 282 -29.14 -40.29 9.49
C THR A 282 -29.84 -41.47 8.80
N GLU A 283 -29.12 -42.31 8.05
CA GLU A 283 -29.70 -43.50 7.38
C GLU A 283 -29.48 -44.82 8.16
N GLU A 284 -28.84 -44.77 9.33
CA GLU A 284 -28.62 -45.93 10.20
C GLU A 284 -29.46 -45.90 11.51
N GLU A 285 -30.50 -45.06 11.61
CA GLU A 285 -31.53 -45.16 12.66
C GLU A 285 -32.84 -45.79 12.15
#